data_AF-A0A9I9D7S2-F1
#
_entry.id   AF-A0A9I9D7S2-F1
#
_cell.length_a   1.000
_cell.length_b   1.000
_cell.length_c   1.000
_cell.angle_alpha   90.00
_cell.angle_beta   90.00
_cell.angle_gamma   90.00
#
_symmetry.space_group_name_H-M   'P 1'
#
loop_
_entity.id
_entity.type
_entity.pdbx_description
1 polymer ?
#
loop_
_entity_poly.entity_id
_entity_poly.type
_entity_poly.pdbx_seq_one_letter_code
_entity_poly.pdbx_strand_id
1 'polypeptide(L)'
;MMRCNRLPPLASPVFNAFRQCWIPAIFISHHSNFHSASIYASFSSYVSKSFKHVKPLLIRPTSLHHPSYKVTASFSSTGGSEDGRELLVQHLLVKEDDIKLLLELQQRITGGEDLSDLAVEYSLCPSKEEGGMLGWVKKGQMVPEFEEAAFNAPLNKVVKCKTKFGWHLLQVLSEREGSVLRDIQPEELHLKMQDPNFLNEAQLIDVREPEEVDQASLPAFQVLPLRQFGSWGPEVTTKFDPEKDTYVMISKWTRHPGFLLS
;
A
#
# COMPACT_ATOMS: atom_id res chain seq x y z
N MET A 1 -10.40 -0.66 -5.99
CA MET A 1 -10.43 -2.04 -5.50
C MET A 1 -9.03 -2.55 -5.66
N MET A 2 -8.37 -2.87 -4.56
CA MET A 2 -6.94 -3.16 -4.53
C MET A 2 -6.72 -4.67 -4.74
N ARG A 3 -5.83 -5.05 -5.65
CA ARG A 3 -5.35 -6.43 -5.87
C ARG A 3 -3.98 -6.55 -5.21
N CYS A 4 -3.83 -7.50 -4.28
CA CYS A 4 -2.58 -7.77 -3.58
C CYS A 4 -2.07 -9.15 -4.03
N ASN A 5 -0.84 -9.22 -4.54
CA ASN A 5 -0.18 -10.49 -4.85
C ASN A 5 0.82 -10.80 -3.72
N ARG A 6 0.53 -11.86 -2.95
CA ARG A 6 1.39 -12.52 -1.95
C ARG A 6 1.73 -11.73 -0.68
N LEU A 7 1.33 -12.25 0.47
CA LEU A 7 1.76 -11.79 1.80
C LEU A 7 3.03 -12.54 2.21
N PRO A 8 4.09 -11.88 2.73
CA PRO A 8 5.31 -12.57 3.13
C PRO A 8 5.12 -13.30 4.48
N PRO A 9 5.80 -14.45 4.70
CA PRO A 9 5.83 -15.10 6.00
C PRO A 9 6.84 -14.37 6.91
N LEU A 10 6.40 -13.88 8.06
CA LEU A 10 7.29 -13.34 9.09
C LEU A 10 7.52 -14.39 10.18
N ALA A 11 8.81 -14.68 10.41
CA ALA A 11 9.31 -15.57 11.44
C ALA A 11 8.95 -15.05 12.85
N SER A 12 8.68 -16.00 13.74
CA SER A 12 8.34 -15.82 15.15
C SER A 12 9.49 -15.21 15.96
N PRO A 13 9.23 -14.25 16.86
CA PRO A 13 10.19 -13.92 17.91
C PRO A 13 9.97 -14.79 19.15
N VAL A 14 11.11 -15.19 19.72
CA VAL A 14 11.32 -15.98 20.92
C VAL A 14 10.87 -15.22 22.17
N PHE A 15 10.33 -15.98 23.13
CA PHE A 15 9.96 -15.58 24.49
C PHE A 15 11.03 -14.74 25.21
N ASN A 16 10.63 -13.67 25.90
CA ASN A 16 11.26 -13.32 27.16
C ASN A 16 10.32 -12.59 28.15
N ALA A 17 10.61 -12.82 29.42
CA ALA A 17 9.70 -12.85 30.55
C ALA A 17 9.48 -11.52 31.31
N PHE A 18 8.31 -11.46 31.95
CA PHE A 18 7.97 -10.86 33.26
C PHE A 18 8.58 -9.51 33.69
N ARG A 19 7.70 -8.52 33.94
CA ARG A 19 7.53 -7.95 35.31
C ARG A 19 6.20 -7.21 35.48
N GLN A 20 5.54 -7.53 36.60
CA GLN A 20 4.29 -6.95 37.11
C GLN A 20 4.53 -5.60 37.81
N CYS A 21 3.52 -4.72 37.78
CA CYS A 21 3.09 -3.83 38.87
C CYS A 21 1.74 -3.20 38.46
N TRP A 22 0.61 -3.66 39.02
CA TRP A 22 -0.13 -3.09 40.17
C TRP A 22 -0.88 -1.77 39.89
N ILE A 23 -2.21 -1.86 40.00
CA ILE A 23 -3.28 -0.85 39.80
C ILE A 23 -3.31 0.14 41.01
N PRO A 24 -4.01 1.31 40.99
CA PRO A 24 -5.47 1.33 41.17
C PRO A 24 -6.26 2.36 40.32
N ALA A 25 -7.55 2.09 40.20
CA ALA A 25 -8.60 2.82 39.50
C ALA A 25 -8.97 4.17 40.14
N ILE A 26 -9.55 5.09 39.33
CA ILE A 26 -10.47 6.12 39.80
C ILE A 26 -11.66 6.23 38.84
N PHE A 27 -12.82 5.90 39.41
CA PHE A 27 -14.19 6.20 38.97
C PHE A 27 -14.48 7.69 39.08
N ILE A 28 -15.11 8.33 38.08
CA ILE A 28 -16.11 9.39 38.30
C ILE A 28 -17.20 9.32 37.21
N SER A 29 -18.43 9.14 37.67
CA SER A 29 -19.72 9.29 36.98
C SER A 29 -20.35 10.65 37.32
N HIS A 30 -21.04 11.34 36.39
CA HIS A 30 -22.49 11.65 36.45
C HIS A 30 -23.02 12.77 35.51
N HIS A 31 -24.22 12.47 34.95
CA HIS A 31 -25.47 13.25 34.77
C HIS A 31 -25.66 14.39 33.73
N SER A 32 -26.46 14.04 32.69
CA SER A 32 -27.71 14.64 32.15
C SER A 32 -27.88 16.14 31.86
N ASN A 33 -28.47 16.47 30.70
CA ASN A 33 -29.85 17.00 30.64
C ASN A 33 -30.44 17.09 29.22
N PHE A 34 -31.77 16.94 29.18
CA PHE A 34 -32.73 17.04 28.07
C PHE A 34 -32.83 18.46 27.47
N HIS A 35 -33.28 18.58 26.21
CA HIS A 35 -34.60 19.17 25.88
C HIS A 35 -34.92 19.12 24.36
N SER A 36 -36.21 18.87 24.13
CA SER A 36 -36.98 18.83 22.87
C SER A 36 -37.24 20.22 22.29
N ALA A 37 -37.33 20.35 20.96
CA ALA A 37 -38.37 21.15 20.29
C ALA A 37 -38.39 20.93 18.77
N SER A 38 -39.55 20.47 18.30
CA SER A 38 -40.09 20.58 16.95
C SER A 38 -40.40 22.05 16.60
N ILE A 39 -40.38 22.42 15.31
CA ILE A 39 -41.43 23.26 14.69
C ILE A 39 -41.41 23.08 13.15
N TYR A 40 -42.63 22.96 12.64
CA TYR A 40 -43.15 22.90 11.29
C TYR A 40 -42.62 23.96 10.31
N ALA A 41 -42.63 23.60 9.01
CA ALA A 41 -43.35 24.36 7.99
C ALA A 41 -43.64 23.48 6.76
N SER A 42 -44.91 23.43 6.36
CA SER A 42 -45.41 22.86 5.10
C SER A 42 -45.86 23.98 4.16
N PHE A 43 -46.31 23.59 2.95
CA PHE A 43 -46.94 24.37 1.86
C PHE A 43 -45.96 25.05 0.91
N SER A 44 -46.12 25.02 -0.42
CA SER A 44 -47.25 24.61 -1.26
C SER A 44 -46.80 24.24 -2.67
N SER A 45 -47.61 23.38 -3.28
CA SER A 45 -47.69 22.96 -4.68
C SER A 45 -47.81 24.08 -5.72
N TYR A 46 -47.36 23.83 -6.96
CA TYR A 46 -48.09 24.23 -8.17
C TYR A 46 -47.86 23.24 -9.32
N VAL A 47 -48.96 22.84 -9.96
CA VAL A 47 -49.09 21.91 -11.09
C VAL A 47 -49.80 22.64 -12.25
N SER A 48 -49.37 22.41 -13.50
CA SER A 48 -50.19 22.11 -14.71
C SER A 48 -49.39 22.43 -16.00
N LYS A 49 -49.13 21.45 -16.89
CA LYS A 49 -49.89 21.06 -18.13
C LYS A 49 -49.93 22.19 -19.19
N SER A 50 -49.76 22.01 -20.51
CA SER A 50 -50.01 20.86 -21.40
C SER A 50 -49.36 21.04 -22.80
N PHE A 51 -49.35 19.93 -23.55
CA PHE A 51 -48.94 19.61 -24.92
C PHE A 51 -49.50 20.48 -26.08
N LYS A 52 -48.75 20.53 -27.20
CA LYS A 52 -49.27 20.38 -28.58
C LYS A 52 -48.30 19.59 -29.48
N HIS A 53 -48.88 18.88 -30.44
CA HIS A 53 -48.33 17.82 -31.30
C HIS A 53 -48.26 18.28 -32.77
N VAL A 54 -47.20 17.94 -33.52
CA VAL A 54 -47.20 17.85 -35.01
C VAL A 54 -46.37 16.62 -35.45
N LYS A 55 -46.77 15.93 -36.53
CA LYS A 55 -46.18 14.68 -37.07
C LYS A 55 -45.24 14.92 -38.30
N PRO A 56 -44.78 13.92 -39.09
CA PRO A 56 -43.35 13.70 -39.35
C PRO A 56 -42.96 13.84 -40.85
N LEU A 57 -41.66 13.80 -41.15
CA LEU A 57 -41.18 13.53 -42.52
C LEU A 57 -39.84 12.77 -42.49
N LEU A 58 -39.80 11.67 -43.23
CA LEU A 58 -38.61 10.89 -43.60
C LEU A 58 -37.95 11.53 -44.83
N ILE A 59 -36.61 11.52 -44.93
CA ILE A 59 -35.77 11.20 -46.12
C ILE A 59 -34.26 11.25 -45.74
N ARG A 60 -33.62 10.08 -45.86
CA ARG A 60 -32.23 9.65 -46.24
C ARG A 60 -30.93 10.45 -45.92
N PRO A 61 -29.78 9.73 -45.83
CA PRO A 61 -28.56 10.17 -45.15
C PRO A 61 -27.55 10.86 -46.07
N THR A 62 -26.81 11.83 -45.54
CA THR A 62 -25.56 12.32 -46.13
C THR A 62 -24.43 12.25 -45.09
N SER A 63 -23.36 11.63 -45.55
CA SER A 63 -22.08 11.47 -44.86
C SER A 63 -21.32 12.80 -44.81
N LEU A 64 -20.54 12.99 -43.75
CA LEU A 64 -19.21 13.62 -43.67
C LEU A 64 -19.02 14.71 -42.60
N HIS A 65 -17.90 14.51 -41.90
CA HIS A 65 -17.11 15.41 -41.07
C HIS A 65 -17.55 15.63 -39.61
N HIS A 66 -17.19 14.66 -38.76
CA HIS A 66 -16.80 14.96 -37.39
C HIS A 66 -15.37 15.51 -37.36
N PRO A 67 -15.09 16.59 -36.60
CA PRO A 67 -13.72 16.97 -36.30
C PRO A 67 -13.11 15.84 -35.47
N SER A 68 -12.10 15.19 -36.07
CA SER A 68 -11.29 14.17 -35.44
C SER A 68 -10.53 14.82 -34.30
N TYR A 69 -11.00 14.63 -33.07
CA TYR A 69 -10.20 14.90 -31.88
C TYR A 69 -9.08 13.85 -31.86
N LYS A 70 -7.90 14.24 -32.35
CA LYS A 70 -6.70 13.45 -32.14
C LYS A 70 -6.38 13.51 -30.65
N VAL A 71 -6.72 12.45 -29.93
CA VAL A 71 -6.19 12.24 -28.57
C VAL A 71 -4.71 11.89 -28.75
N THR A 72 -3.84 12.86 -28.51
CA THR A 72 -2.42 12.60 -28.31
C THR A 72 -2.27 12.04 -26.90
N ALA A 73 -2.19 10.71 -26.78
CA ALA A 73 -1.76 10.09 -25.53
C ALA A 73 -0.23 10.22 -25.44
N SER A 74 0.23 11.17 -24.62
CA SER A 74 1.60 11.19 -24.13
C SER A 74 1.67 10.22 -22.95
N PHE A 75 2.19 9.01 -23.15
CA PHE A 75 2.70 8.23 -22.03
C PHE A 75 4.17 8.61 -21.87
N SER A 76 4.48 9.33 -20.79
CA SER A 76 5.84 9.39 -20.29
C SER A 76 6.17 8.00 -19.76
N SER A 77 6.92 7.23 -20.54
CA SER A 77 7.60 6.03 -20.09
C SER A 77 8.72 6.44 -19.12
N THR A 78 8.35 6.77 -17.89
CA THR A 78 9.22 6.52 -16.74
C THR A 78 9.04 5.06 -16.38
N GLY A 79 10.01 4.25 -16.81
CA GLY A 79 10.09 2.84 -16.48
C GLY A 79 10.19 2.65 -14.98
N GLY A 80 9.04 2.53 -14.31
CA GLY A 80 8.95 1.75 -13.09
C GLY A 80 8.98 0.30 -13.52
N SER A 81 10.15 -0.32 -13.47
CA SER A 81 10.26 -1.76 -13.71
C SER A 81 9.25 -2.48 -12.82
N GLU A 82 8.40 -3.30 -13.42
CA GLU A 82 7.43 -4.21 -12.77
C GLU A 82 8.10 -5.34 -11.99
N ASP A 83 9.25 -5.03 -11.40
CA ASP A 83 9.96 -5.93 -10.54
C ASP A 83 9.37 -5.69 -9.15
N GLY A 84 8.35 -6.47 -8.80
CA GLY A 84 7.69 -6.38 -7.49
C GLY A 84 8.65 -6.61 -6.32
N ARG A 85 9.91 -7.00 -6.57
CA ARG A 85 10.92 -7.32 -5.57
C ARG A 85 11.22 -6.16 -4.63
N GLU A 86 11.25 -6.48 -3.34
CA GLU A 86 11.66 -5.62 -2.25
C GLU A 86 12.90 -6.22 -1.60
N LEU A 87 13.87 -5.36 -1.28
CA LEU A 87 15.12 -5.76 -0.62
C LEU A 87 15.17 -5.17 0.78
N LEU A 88 15.49 -6.00 1.78
CA LEU A 88 15.85 -5.51 3.10
C LEU A 88 17.33 -5.12 3.07
N VAL A 89 17.61 -3.82 3.16
CA VAL A 89 18.96 -3.27 2.97
C VAL A 89 19.42 -2.52 4.21
N GLN A 90 20.67 -2.74 4.58
CA GLN A 90 21.41 -1.88 5.50
C GLN A 90 22.63 -1.28 4.81
N HIS A 91 23.06 -0.10 5.26
CA HIS A 91 24.21 0.58 4.68
C HIS A 91 25.00 1.42 5.68
N LEU A 92 26.20 1.79 5.27
CA LEU A 92 27.07 2.75 5.94
C LEU A 92 27.52 3.78 4.91
N LEU A 93 27.36 5.07 5.23
CA LEU A 93 27.78 6.18 4.36
C LEU A 93 29.06 6.85 4.89
N VAL A 94 30.07 6.94 4.04
CA VAL A 94 31.35 7.64 4.25
C VAL A 94 31.46 8.81 3.27
N LYS A 95 32.15 9.91 3.66
CA LYS A 95 32.41 11.02 2.72
C LYS A 95 33.22 10.56 1.53
N GLU A 96 33.09 11.26 0.41
CA GLU A 96 33.85 10.96 -0.81
C GLU A 96 35.37 11.02 -0.61
N ASP A 97 35.84 11.98 0.20
CA ASP A 97 37.27 12.23 0.45
C ASP A 97 37.90 11.19 1.40
N ASP A 98 37.09 10.48 2.20
CA ASP A 98 37.55 9.58 3.27
C ASP A 98 37.74 8.14 2.77
N ILE A 99 38.43 7.98 1.64
CA ILE A 99 38.69 6.66 1.00
C ILE A 99 39.47 5.72 1.93
N LYS A 100 40.35 6.26 2.78
CA LYS A 100 41.10 5.47 3.76
C LYS A 100 40.17 4.80 4.76
N LEU A 101 39.20 5.54 5.29
CA LEU A 101 38.21 5.03 6.22
C LEU A 101 37.34 3.96 5.54
N LEU A 102 36.91 4.20 4.30
CA LEU A 102 36.16 3.21 3.52
C LEU A 102 36.90 1.85 3.43
N LEU A 103 38.20 1.88 3.10
CA LEU A 103 39.01 0.67 2.97
C LEU A 103 39.22 -0.05 4.30
N GLU A 104 39.42 0.72 5.38
CA GLU A 104 39.53 0.18 6.74
C GLU A 104 38.24 -0.52 7.17
N LEU A 105 37.09 0.13 7.00
CA LEU A 105 35.78 -0.45 7.32
C LEU A 105 35.51 -1.69 6.48
N GLN A 106 35.86 -1.69 5.20
CA GLN A 106 35.73 -2.86 4.34
C GLN A 106 36.58 -4.05 4.83
N GLN A 107 37.79 -3.79 5.33
CA GLN A 107 38.65 -4.82 5.91
C GLN A 107 38.08 -5.36 7.22
N ARG A 108 37.58 -4.49 8.11
CA ARG A 108 36.94 -4.88 9.38
C ARG A 108 35.72 -5.79 9.16
N ILE A 109 34.87 -5.43 8.19
CA ILE A 109 33.72 -6.28 7.82
C ILE A 109 34.18 -7.62 7.24
N THR A 110 35.21 -7.63 6.41
CA THR A 110 35.79 -8.88 5.88
C THR A 110 36.41 -9.72 7.01
N GLY A 111 36.88 -9.08 8.08
CA GLY A 111 37.36 -9.70 9.31
C GLY A 111 36.26 -10.26 10.21
N GLY A 112 34.98 -10.03 9.89
CA GLY A 112 33.83 -10.57 10.61
C GLY A 112 33.14 -9.58 11.56
N GLU A 113 33.54 -8.30 11.56
CA GLU A 113 32.78 -7.27 12.27
C GLU A 113 31.44 -7.00 11.58
N ASP A 114 30.41 -6.69 12.38
CA ASP A 114 29.09 -6.40 11.84
C ASP A 114 29.04 -5.00 11.22
N LEU A 115 28.39 -4.89 10.05
CA LEU A 115 28.20 -3.61 9.39
C LEU A 115 27.31 -2.69 10.23
N SER A 116 26.36 -3.25 10.98
CA SER A 116 25.43 -2.45 11.78
C SER A 116 26.15 -1.67 12.89
N ASP A 117 27.06 -2.31 13.62
CA ASP A 117 27.90 -1.69 14.65
C ASP A 117 28.77 -0.58 14.05
N LEU A 118 29.43 -0.87 12.92
CA LEU A 118 30.25 0.12 12.22
C LEU A 118 29.41 1.29 11.68
N ALA A 119 28.16 1.03 11.30
CA ALA A 119 27.26 2.07 10.83
C ALA A 119 26.87 3.03 11.95
N VAL A 120 26.60 2.53 13.16
CA VAL A 120 26.35 3.38 14.34
C VAL A 120 27.52 4.32 14.59
N GLU A 121 28.75 3.80 14.53
CA GLU A 121 29.97 4.54 14.87
C GLU A 121 30.41 5.53 13.78
N TYR A 122 30.41 5.11 12.51
CA TYR A 122 31.09 5.83 11.43
C TYR A 122 30.16 6.38 10.33
N SER A 123 28.90 5.93 10.25
CA SER A 123 28.01 6.35 9.17
C SER A 123 27.58 7.81 9.31
N LEU A 124 27.47 8.49 8.18
CA LEU A 124 26.95 9.86 8.07
C LEU A 124 25.45 9.90 7.74
N CYS A 125 24.84 8.75 7.48
CA CYS A 125 23.40 8.67 7.22
C CYS A 125 22.61 8.69 8.54
N PRO A 126 21.44 9.35 8.61
CA PRO A 126 20.57 9.28 9.79
C PRO A 126 20.17 7.87 10.20
N SER A 127 20.15 6.91 9.26
CA SER A 127 19.89 5.48 9.53
C SER A 127 20.89 4.86 10.50
N LYS A 128 22.02 5.51 10.80
CA LYS A 128 23.00 5.06 11.80
C LYS A 128 22.39 4.79 13.18
N GLU A 129 21.33 5.50 13.55
CA GLU A 129 20.63 5.29 14.83
C GLU A 129 19.99 3.89 14.91
N GLU A 130 19.69 3.30 13.76
CA GLU A 130 19.16 1.95 13.59
C GLU A 130 20.21 1.00 12.99
N GLY A 131 21.50 1.25 13.22
CA GLY A 131 22.57 0.41 12.68
C GLY A 131 22.69 0.45 11.15
N GLY A 132 22.29 1.56 10.53
CA GLY A 132 22.33 1.73 9.08
C GLY A 132 21.17 1.07 8.34
N MET A 133 20.14 0.59 9.03
CA MET A 133 18.98 -0.05 8.43
C MET A 133 18.17 0.93 7.58
N LEU A 134 17.93 0.62 6.31
CA LEU A 134 17.01 1.36 5.43
C LEU A 134 15.64 0.71 5.34
N GLY A 135 15.50 -0.52 5.84
CA GLY A 135 14.28 -1.30 5.76
C GLY A 135 14.07 -1.91 4.37
N TRP A 136 12.81 -2.19 4.03
CA TRP A 136 12.42 -2.77 2.75
C TRP A 136 12.36 -1.70 1.67
N VAL A 137 13.24 -1.80 0.68
CA VAL A 137 13.35 -0.84 -0.43
C VAL A 137 12.87 -1.46 -1.74
N LYS A 138 12.19 -0.65 -2.55
CA LYS A 138 11.72 -0.98 -3.91
C LYS A 138 12.54 -0.23 -4.95
N LYS A 139 12.50 -0.73 -6.19
CA LYS A 139 12.99 0.04 -7.33
C LYS A 139 12.26 1.38 -7.45
N GLY A 140 13.02 2.43 -7.73
CA GLY A 140 12.58 3.82 -7.80
C GLY A 140 12.54 4.55 -6.46
N GLN A 141 12.83 3.90 -5.32
CA GLN A 141 12.87 4.57 -4.01
C GLN A 141 14.24 5.14 -3.65
N MET A 142 15.31 4.64 -4.27
CA MET A 142 16.69 5.01 -3.99
C MET A 142 17.34 5.71 -5.19
N VAL A 143 18.51 6.31 -4.98
CA VAL A 143 19.29 6.88 -6.10
C VAL A 143 19.76 5.76 -7.04
N PRO A 144 19.82 5.99 -8.36
CA PRO A 144 20.08 4.94 -9.35
C PRO A 144 21.34 4.12 -9.07
N GLU A 145 22.43 4.76 -8.62
CA GLU A 145 23.70 4.10 -8.36
C GLU A 145 23.65 3.20 -7.12
N PHE A 146 22.85 3.57 -6.12
CA PHE A 146 22.63 2.75 -4.93
C PHE A 146 21.71 1.58 -5.24
N GLU A 147 20.63 1.84 -5.99
CA GLU A 147 19.69 0.82 -6.41
C GLU A 147 20.36 -0.25 -7.25
N GLU A 148 21.14 0.14 -8.27
CA GLU A 148 21.87 -0.81 -9.12
C GLU A 148 22.80 -1.69 -8.29
N ALA A 149 23.52 -1.10 -7.32
CA ALA A 149 24.39 -1.86 -6.44
C ALA A 149 23.61 -2.81 -5.51
N ALA A 150 22.48 -2.38 -4.95
CA ALA A 150 21.65 -3.20 -4.07
C ALA A 150 21.01 -4.37 -4.83
N PHE A 151 20.43 -4.14 -6.00
CA PHE A 151 19.76 -5.19 -6.78
C PHE A 151 20.71 -6.18 -7.46
N ASN A 152 21.98 -5.80 -7.63
CA ASN A 152 23.02 -6.71 -8.14
C ASN A 152 23.84 -7.38 -7.01
N ALA A 153 23.67 -6.95 -5.75
CA ALA A 153 24.41 -7.51 -4.63
C ALA A 153 23.90 -8.91 -4.29
N PRO A 154 24.81 -9.89 -4.06
CA PRO A 154 24.40 -11.17 -3.51
C PRO A 154 23.97 -11.03 -2.04
N LEU A 155 23.00 -11.84 -1.63
CA LEU A 155 22.50 -11.86 -0.26
C LEU A 155 23.63 -12.02 0.77
N ASN A 156 23.52 -11.24 1.84
CA ASN A 156 24.43 -11.15 2.97
C ASN A 156 25.88 -10.78 2.61
N LYS A 157 26.16 -10.28 1.41
CA LYS A 157 27.49 -9.73 1.07
C LYS A 157 27.48 -8.22 1.04
N VAL A 158 28.58 -7.65 1.49
CA VAL A 158 28.80 -6.20 1.43
C VAL A 158 29.35 -5.83 0.06
N VAL A 159 28.71 -4.84 -0.58
CA VAL A 159 29.17 -4.22 -1.82
C VAL A 159 29.38 -2.73 -1.60
N LYS A 160 30.29 -2.14 -2.37
CA LYS A 160 30.54 -0.70 -2.35
C LYS A 160 29.86 -0.02 -3.53
N CYS A 161 29.27 1.14 -3.29
CA CYS A 161 28.78 2.00 -4.37
C CYS A 161 29.11 3.47 -4.09
N LYS A 162 29.18 4.27 -5.14
CA LYS A 162 29.43 5.71 -5.05
C LYS A 162 28.16 6.44 -5.47
N THR A 163 27.72 7.38 -4.66
CA THR A 163 26.61 8.27 -4.99
C THR A 163 27.07 9.72 -4.82
N LYS A 164 26.19 10.69 -5.12
CA LYS A 164 26.42 12.11 -4.84
C LYS A 164 26.64 12.44 -3.34
N PHE A 165 26.29 11.53 -2.44
CA PHE A 165 26.46 11.73 -0.99
C PHE A 165 27.82 11.25 -0.48
N GLY A 166 28.53 10.44 -1.28
CA GLY A 166 29.81 9.83 -0.92
C GLY A 166 29.86 8.35 -1.25
N TRP A 167 30.63 7.61 -0.45
CA TRP A 167 30.79 6.16 -0.60
C TRP A 167 29.86 5.42 0.34
N HIS A 168 29.19 4.41 -0.18
CA HIS A 168 28.36 3.52 0.61
C HIS A 168 28.96 2.11 0.64
N LEU A 169 28.94 1.50 1.81
CA LEU A 169 29.02 0.05 1.97
C LEU A 169 27.60 -0.42 2.28
N LEU A 170 27.02 -1.26 1.43
CA LEU A 170 25.65 -1.75 1.61
C LEU A 170 25.62 -3.28 1.62
N GLN A 171 24.65 -3.82 2.34
CA GLN A 171 24.39 -5.25 2.43
C GLN A 171 22.91 -5.51 2.28
N VAL A 172 22.58 -6.49 1.42
CA VAL A 172 21.21 -6.99 1.29
C VAL A 172 21.04 -8.16 2.24
N LEU A 173 20.14 -8.03 3.21
CA LEU A 173 19.89 -9.05 4.23
C LEU A 173 18.81 -10.04 3.80
N SER A 174 17.82 -9.56 3.05
CA SER A 174 16.71 -10.37 2.58
C SER A 174 16.12 -9.80 1.29
N GLU A 175 15.47 -10.66 0.52
CA GLU A 175 14.76 -10.33 -0.71
C GLU A 175 13.39 -11.00 -0.65
N ARG A 176 12.34 -10.26 -1.01
CA ARG A 176 10.98 -10.78 -1.12
C ARG A 176 10.29 -10.25 -2.36
N GLU A 177 9.30 -10.97 -2.86
CA GLU A 177 8.33 -10.38 -3.77
C GLU A 177 7.42 -9.45 -2.98
N GLY A 178 7.46 -8.17 -3.30
CA GLY A 178 6.55 -7.16 -2.79
C GLY A 178 5.18 -7.29 -3.40
N SER A 179 4.18 -7.14 -2.54
CA SER A 179 2.78 -7.12 -2.92
C SER A 179 2.45 -5.75 -3.51
N VAL A 180 2.40 -5.68 -4.84
CA VAL A 180 1.94 -4.45 -5.51
C VAL A 180 0.43 -4.38 -5.41
N LEU A 181 -0.08 -3.41 -4.65
CA LEU A 181 -1.51 -3.09 -4.66
C LEU A 181 -1.86 -2.45 -6.01
N ARG A 182 -2.70 -3.14 -6.80
CA ARG A 182 -3.17 -2.64 -8.10
C ARG A 182 -4.65 -2.33 -8.07
N ASP A 183 -5.05 -1.21 -8.64
CA ASP A 183 -6.46 -0.93 -8.87
C ASP A 183 -6.96 -1.74 -10.07
N ILE A 184 -8.01 -2.55 -9.85
CA ILE A 184 -8.75 -3.21 -10.93
C ILE A 184 -9.90 -2.32 -11.42
N GLN A 185 -10.05 -2.20 -12.73
CA GLN A 185 -11.18 -1.48 -13.33
C GLN A 185 -12.47 -2.30 -13.21
N PRO A 186 -13.65 -1.66 -13.06
CA PRO A 186 -14.93 -2.37 -12.93
C PRO A 186 -15.20 -3.36 -14.07
N GLU A 187 -14.84 -3.00 -15.30
CA GLU A 187 -15.06 -3.84 -16.49
C GLU A 187 -14.18 -5.10 -16.46
N GLU A 188 -12.92 -4.97 -16.04
CA GLU A 188 -12.01 -6.11 -15.90
C GLU A 188 -12.48 -7.06 -14.80
N LEU A 189 -12.90 -6.50 -13.66
CA LEU A 189 -13.45 -7.31 -12.58
C LEU A 189 -14.71 -8.05 -13.03
N HIS A 190 -15.60 -7.37 -13.75
CA HIS A 190 -16.83 -7.98 -14.25
C HIS A 190 -16.54 -9.19 -15.14
N LEU A 191 -15.56 -9.08 -16.05
CA LEU A 191 -15.13 -10.19 -16.89
C LEU A 191 -14.56 -11.35 -16.06
N LYS A 192 -13.73 -11.05 -15.04
CA LYS A 192 -13.19 -12.08 -14.13
C LYS A 192 -14.28 -12.77 -13.32
N MET A 193 -15.29 -12.04 -12.84
CA MET A 193 -16.40 -12.61 -12.09
C MET A 193 -17.30 -13.56 -12.91
N GLN A 194 -17.24 -13.50 -14.24
CA GLN A 194 -17.94 -14.46 -15.11
C GLN A 194 -17.20 -15.80 -15.21
N ASP A 195 -15.92 -15.86 -14.84
CA ASP A 195 -15.13 -17.08 -14.84
C ASP A 195 -15.33 -17.86 -13.52
N PRO A 196 -15.86 -19.10 -13.55
CA PRO A 196 -16.01 -19.91 -12.35
C PRO A 196 -14.68 -20.30 -11.70
N ASN A 197 -13.58 -20.39 -12.48
CA ASN A 197 -12.26 -20.71 -11.92
C ASN A 197 -11.73 -19.55 -11.08
N PHE A 198 -11.98 -18.32 -11.51
CA PHE A 198 -11.59 -17.11 -10.78
C PHE A 198 -12.13 -17.09 -9.35
N LEU A 199 -13.39 -17.50 -9.13
CA LEU A 199 -14.00 -17.52 -7.80
C LEU A 199 -13.37 -18.56 -6.85
N ASN A 200 -12.74 -19.61 -7.39
CA ASN A 200 -12.05 -20.63 -6.58
C ASN A 200 -10.61 -20.21 -6.21
N GLU A 201 -9.98 -19.46 -7.11
CA GLU A 201 -8.59 -19.01 -6.99
C GLU A 201 -8.43 -17.68 -6.25
N ALA A 202 -9.46 -16.81 -6.31
CA ALA A 202 -9.41 -15.48 -5.71
C ALA A 202 -10.01 -15.44 -4.30
N GLN A 203 -9.43 -14.60 -3.43
CA GLN A 203 -10.02 -14.22 -2.16
C GLN A 203 -10.69 -12.86 -2.31
N LEU A 204 -12.01 -12.83 -2.19
CA LEU A 204 -12.81 -11.62 -2.37
C LEU A 204 -13.20 -11.08 -1.00
N ILE A 205 -12.64 -9.94 -0.61
CA ILE A 205 -12.85 -9.32 0.70
C ILE A 205 -13.49 -7.96 0.52
N ASP A 206 -14.56 -7.69 1.27
CA ASP A 206 -15.20 -6.38 1.31
C ASP A 206 -15.01 -5.78 2.70
N VAL A 207 -14.19 -4.74 2.79
CA VAL A 207 -13.90 -4.10 4.08
C VAL A 207 -14.76 -2.86 4.33
N ARG A 208 -15.74 -2.61 3.46
CA ARG A 208 -16.73 -1.55 3.66
C ARG A 208 -17.61 -1.84 4.85
N GLU A 209 -18.23 -0.78 5.34
CA GLU A 209 -19.14 -0.88 6.47
C GLU A 209 -20.48 -1.52 6.08
N PRO A 210 -21.18 -2.22 7.01
CA PRO A 210 -22.42 -2.91 6.68
C PRO A 210 -23.45 -1.99 6.00
N GLU A 211 -23.54 -0.73 6.42
CA GLU A 211 -24.49 0.23 5.84
C GLU A 211 -24.12 0.66 4.40
N GLU A 212 -22.85 0.54 4.00
CA GLU A 212 -22.39 0.72 2.62
C GLU A 212 -22.63 -0.55 1.77
N VAL A 213 -22.44 -1.73 2.37
CA VAL A 213 -22.66 -3.03 1.72
C VAL A 213 -24.15 -3.25 1.45
N ASP A 214 -25.04 -2.83 2.35
CA ASP A 214 -26.50 -2.91 2.20
C ASP A 214 -27.03 -2.12 0.99
N GLN A 215 -26.34 -1.02 0.62
CA GLN A 215 -26.70 -0.23 -0.56
C GLN A 215 -26.29 -0.92 -1.86
N ALA A 216 -25.11 -1.55 -1.86
CA ALA A 216 -24.59 -2.26 -3.02
C ALA A 216 -23.55 -3.30 -2.58
N SER A 217 -23.82 -4.57 -2.89
CA SER A 217 -22.92 -5.70 -2.64
C SER A 217 -22.67 -6.49 -3.91
N LEU A 218 -21.52 -7.18 -3.95
CA LEU A 218 -21.21 -8.17 -4.97
C LEU A 218 -21.26 -9.57 -4.35
N PRO A 219 -21.79 -10.57 -5.07
CA PRO A 219 -21.80 -11.94 -4.58
C PRO A 219 -20.37 -12.46 -4.37
N ALA A 220 -20.21 -13.41 -3.46
CA ALA A 220 -18.95 -14.06 -3.08
C ALA A 220 -17.93 -13.19 -2.30
N PHE A 221 -18.17 -11.90 -2.09
CA PHE A 221 -17.32 -11.09 -1.22
C PHE A 221 -17.60 -11.37 0.26
N GLN A 222 -16.54 -11.72 1.00
CA GLN A 222 -16.60 -11.82 2.46
C GLN A 222 -16.51 -10.44 3.10
N VAL A 223 -17.55 -10.04 3.81
CA VAL A 223 -17.59 -8.73 4.49
C VAL A 223 -16.78 -8.79 5.80
N LEU A 224 -15.77 -7.94 5.91
CA LEU A 224 -14.92 -7.73 7.09
C LEU A 224 -14.80 -6.24 7.39
N PRO A 225 -15.78 -5.66 8.10
CA PRO A 225 -15.86 -4.21 8.29
C PRO A 225 -14.59 -3.64 8.93
N LEU A 226 -14.13 -2.49 8.44
CA LEU A 226 -12.94 -1.80 8.96
C LEU A 226 -13.06 -1.46 10.45
N ARG A 227 -14.24 -1.06 10.96
CA ARG A 227 -14.43 -0.80 12.42
C ARG A 227 -14.13 -2.02 13.29
N GLN A 228 -14.17 -3.22 12.71
CA GLN A 228 -13.90 -4.47 13.42
C GLN A 228 -12.47 -5.00 13.20
N PHE A 229 -11.59 -4.22 12.55
CA PHE A 229 -10.22 -4.65 12.25
C PHE A 229 -9.45 -5.09 13.49
N GLY A 230 -9.67 -4.47 14.65
CA GLY A 230 -9.03 -4.92 15.90
C GLY A 230 -9.39 -6.35 16.32
N SER A 231 -10.52 -6.88 15.86
CA SER A 231 -10.95 -8.26 16.14
C SER A 231 -10.44 -9.24 15.08
N TRP A 232 -10.60 -8.93 13.80
CA TRP A 232 -10.24 -9.87 12.72
C TRP A 232 -8.84 -9.70 12.15
N GLY A 233 -8.20 -8.54 12.36
CA GLY A 233 -6.85 -8.21 11.90
C GLY A 233 -5.77 -9.19 12.38
N PRO A 234 -5.74 -9.56 13.67
CA PRO A 234 -4.78 -10.56 14.18
C PRO A 234 -4.94 -11.95 13.55
N GLU A 235 -6.12 -12.27 13.02
CA GLU A 235 -6.42 -13.57 12.41
C GLU A 235 -6.12 -13.61 10.91
N VAL A 236 -5.76 -12.50 10.27
CA VAL A 236 -5.61 -12.39 8.81
C VAL A 236 -4.66 -13.46 8.25
N THR A 237 -3.52 -13.69 8.90
CA THR A 237 -2.51 -14.67 8.46
C THR A 237 -2.97 -16.12 8.59
N THR A 238 -3.96 -16.38 9.44
CA THR A 238 -4.52 -17.73 9.64
C THR A 238 -5.77 -17.94 8.79
N LYS A 239 -6.55 -16.87 8.59
CA LYS A 239 -7.85 -16.89 7.91
C LYS A 239 -7.73 -16.85 6.40
N PHE A 240 -6.65 -16.27 5.87
CA PHE A 240 -6.45 -16.07 4.44
C PHE A 240 -5.25 -16.86 3.93
N ASP A 241 -5.43 -17.43 2.74
CA ASP A 241 -4.38 -18.16 2.02
C ASP A 241 -3.40 -17.14 1.39
N PRO A 242 -2.12 -17.15 1.78
CA PRO A 242 -1.12 -16.23 1.22
C PRO A 242 -0.80 -16.53 -0.26
N GLU A 243 -1.12 -17.74 -0.74
CA GLU A 243 -0.85 -18.15 -2.13
C GLU A 243 -1.95 -17.70 -3.11
N LYS A 244 -3.12 -17.29 -2.60
CA LYS A 244 -4.25 -16.83 -3.43
C LYS A 244 -4.24 -15.32 -3.67
N ASP A 245 -4.60 -14.93 -4.89
CA ASP A 245 -4.79 -13.52 -5.23
C ASP A 245 -5.92 -12.92 -4.39
N THR A 246 -5.64 -11.83 -3.68
CA THR A 246 -6.62 -11.17 -2.82
C THR A 246 -7.13 -9.88 -3.45
N TYR A 247 -8.44 -9.78 -3.57
CA TYR A 247 -9.15 -8.64 -4.12
C TYR A 247 -9.98 -7.96 -3.02
N VAL A 248 -9.64 -6.71 -2.73
CA VAL A 248 -10.24 -5.97 -1.63
C VAL A 248 -11.10 -4.82 -2.15
N MET A 249 -12.39 -4.89 -1.82
CA MET A 249 -13.33 -3.79 -2.00
C MET A 249 -13.24 -2.85 -0.81
N ILE A 250 -12.96 -1.58 -1.08
CA ILE A 250 -12.78 -0.53 -0.08
C ILE A 250 -13.75 0.62 -0.39
N SER A 251 -14.14 1.38 0.64
CA SER A 251 -14.95 2.58 0.45
C SER A 251 -14.17 3.64 -0.36
N LYS A 252 -14.88 4.47 -1.11
CA LYS A 252 -14.26 5.60 -1.84
C LYS A 252 -13.67 6.64 -0.87
N TRP A 253 -14.16 6.71 0.37
CA TRP A 253 -13.71 7.66 1.39
C TRP A 253 -12.37 7.27 2.05
N THR A 254 -11.99 5.99 2.02
CA THR A 254 -10.73 5.50 2.62
C THR A 254 -9.51 5.64 1.70
N ARG A 255 -9.67 6.23 0.50
CA ARG A 255 -8.58 6.52 -0.45
C ARG A 255 -7.77 7.77 -0.11
N HIS A 256 -8.10 8.49 0.97
CA HIS A 256 -7.24 9.57 1.45
C HIS A 256 -6.04 8.98 2.21
N PRO A 257 -4.80 9.40 1.91
CA PRO A 257 -3.57 8.83 2.48
C PRO A 257 -3.40 9.03 4.01
N GLY A 258 -4.36 9.66 4.69
CA GLY A 258 -4.35 9.89 6.14
C GLY A 258 -5.14 8.89 6.98
N PHE A 259 -5.76 7.86 6.38
CA PHE A 259 -6.56 6.86 7.12
C PHE A 259 -5.88 5.49 7.28
N LEU A 260 -4.66 5.33 6.74
CA LEU A 260 -3.78 4.24 7.09
C LEU A 260 -2.73 4.80 8.05
N LEU A 261 -2.75 4.33 9.30
CA LEU A 261 -1.86 4.65 10.45
C LEU A 261 -2.42 5.65 11.48
N SER A 262 -3.13 5.10 12.46
CA SER A 262 -2.87 5.32 13.89
C SER A 262 -3.17 4.04 14.65
#